data_AF-A0A914GK70-F1
#
_entry.id   AF-A0A914GK70-F1
#
_cell.length_a   1.000
_cell.length_b   1.000
_cell.length_c   1.000
_cell.angle_alpha   90.00
_cell.angle_beta   90.00
_cell.angle_gamma   90.00
#
_symmetry.space_group_name_H-M   'P 1'
#
loop_
_entity.id
_entity.type
_entity.pdbx_description
1 polymer ?
#
loop_
_entity_poly.entity_id
_entity_poly.type
_entity_poly.pdbx_seq_one_letter_code
_entity_poly.pdbx_strand_id
1 'polypeptide(L)'
;MSRIILAAFIVIVAYASSANAQNDPFACNTTLFDQCMTTFSTSLNLSSSRPYDDPRQFRIQIEQYYQRGSFNGFFAFCRIFRAFKTCLGPEYINCMNVAHFAVSGKASLQGAYDFVSVFSQQHFTCGAGFDTYVRNEDCLSSTWANHRFHFNQCYQAYYQLIDGQNQAGCTAGRILSECFESEFAENCSSARTDVVWWGCEYGRTLMITQFPQCDRTCTTRRIGGI
;
A
#
# COMPACT_ATOMS: atom_id res chain seq x y z
N MET A 1 24.86 55.47 37.84
CA MET A 1 23.49 54.93 37.66
C MET A 1 22.93 55.59 36.40
N SER A 2 22.47 54.96 35.33
CA SER A 2 22.36 53.57 34.90
C SER A 2 22.29 53.68 33.36
N ARG A 3 23.09 52.90 32.62
CA ARG A 3 23.03 52.89 31.14
C ARG A 3 21.97 51.86 30.72
N ILE A 4 20.86 52.33 30.13
CA ILE A 4 19.87 51.44 29.51
C ILE A 4 20.28 51.28 28.05
N ILE A 5 20.82 50.11 27.70
CA ILE A 5 21.05 49.68 26.33
C ILE A 5 19.83 48.85 25.93
N LEU A 6 18.98 49.39 25.06
CA LEU A 6 17.95 48.60 24.38
C LEU A 6 18.64 47.72 23.33
N ALA A 7 18.67 46.42 23.57
CA ALA A 7 19.02 45.43 22.55
C ALA A 7 17.75 45.05 21.77
N ALA A 8 17.69 45.46 20.50
CA ALA A 8 16.64 45.03 19.58
C ALA A 8 16.93 43.57 19.13
N PHE A 9 16.15 42.63 19.65
CA PHE A 9 16.14 41.24 19.15
C PHE A 9 15.36 41.20 17.83
N ILE A 10 16.08 41.16 16.70
CA ILE A 10 15.52 40.79 15.40
C ILE A 10 15.43 39.27 15.38
N VAL A 11 14.24 38.71 15.60
CA VAL A 11 13.96 37.29 15.37
C VAL A 11 13.80 37.09 13.87
N ILE A 12 14.86 36.65 13.20
CA ILE A 12 14.77 36.14 11.83
C ILE A 12 14.10 34.77 11.92
N VAL A 13 12.81 34.72 11.64
CA VAL A 13 12.10 33.46 11.39
C VAL A 13 12.64 32.93 10.07
N ALA A 14 13.59 31.99 10.14
CA ALA A 14 13.96 31.17 9.00
C ALA A 14 12.74 30.29 8.67
N TYR A 15 11.99 30.70 7.66
CA TYR A 15 11.05 29.80 7.00
C TYR A 15 11.88 28.70 6.35
N ALA A 16 12.06 27.59 7.06
CA ALA A 16 12.41 26.33 6.42
C ALA A 16 11.20 25.97 5.54
N SER A 17 11.24 26.38 4.27
CA SER A 17 10.44 25.74 3.25
C SER A 17 10.86 24.29 3.27
N SER A 18 10.04 23.42 3.86
CA SER A 18 10.09 22.00 3.61
C SER A 18 9.85 21.82 2.11
N ALA A 19 10.92 21.87 1.33
CA ALA A 19 10.93 21.27 0.01
C ALA A 19 10.49 19.83 0.26
N ASN A 20 9.31 19.47 -0.22
CA ASN A 20 8.93 18.08 -0.36
C ASN A 20 10.13 17.42 -1.01
N ALA A 21 10.79 16.49 -0.32
CA ALA A 21 11.78 15.64 -0.93
C ALA A 21 11.02 14.79 -1.96
N GLN A 22 10.82 15.36 -3.16
CA GLN A 22 10.41 14.58 -4.30
C GLN A 22 11.57 13.62 -4.54
N ASN A 23 11.32 12.33 -4.31
CA ASN A 23 12.26 11.28 -4.65
C ASN A 23 12.63 11.44 -6.13
N ASP A 24 13.91 11.67 -6.41
CA ASP A 24 14.42 11.85 -7.77
C ASP A 24 14.07 10.59 -8.60
N PRO A 25 13.26 10.70 -9.68
CA PRO A 25 12.84 9.56 -10.48
C PRO A 25 14.02 8.81 -11.13
N PHE A 26 15.19 9.43 -11.22
CA PHE A 26 16.40 8.86 -11.79
C PHE A 26 17.36 8.28 -10.74
N ALA A 27 17.10 8.48 -9.44
CA ALA A 27 18.00 8.03 -8.37
C ALA A 27 17.98 6.51 -8.11
N CYS A 28 17.07 5.76 -8.73
CA CYS A 28 17.01 4.31 -8.57
C CYS A 28 18.18 3.60 -9.28
N ASN A 29 18.91 2.77 -8.55
CA ASN A 29 19.79 1.78 -9.16
C ASN A 29 18.98 0.66 -9.84
N THR A 30 18.70 0.83 -11.14
CA THR A 30 17.87 -0.09 -11.93
C THR A 30 18.46 -1.50 -12.04
N THR A 31 19.79 -1.64 -12.06
CA THR A 31 20.45 -2.95 -12.09
C THR A 31 20.19 -3.73 -10.79
N LEU A 32 20.33 -3.07 -9.62
CA LEU A 32 20.00 -3.70 -8.35
C LEU A 32 18.50 -4.02 -8.26
N PHE A 33 17.64 -3.10 -8.71
CA PHE A 33 16.20 -3.31 -8.75
C PHE A 33 15.82 -4.54 -9.57
N ASP A 34 16.31 -4.67 -10.80
CA ASP A 34 15.97 -5.78 -11.69
C ASP A 34 16.48 -7.13 -11.13
N GLN A 35 17.64 -7.15 -10.46
CA GLN A 35 18.14 -8.32 -9.73
C GLN A 35 17.22 -8.71 -8.56
N CYS A 36 16.92 -7.77 -7.67
CA CYS A 36 16.05 -8.02 -6.52
C CYS A 36 14.63 -8.41 -6.94
N MET A 37 14.10 -7.79 -7.99
CA MET A 37 12.79 -8.10 -8.56
C MET A 37 12.76 -9.50 -9.16
N THR A 38 13.82 -9.91 -9.85
CA THR A 38 13.95 -11.28 -10.38
C THR A 38 13.91 -12.30 -9.23
N THR A 39 14.70 -12.10 -8.17
CA THR A 39 14.66 -12.99 -7.00
C THR A 39 13.30 -13.02 -6.34
N PHE A 40 12.63 -11.88 -6.22
CA PHE A 40 11.28 -11.77 -5.66
C PHE A 40 10.24 -12.52 -6.51
N SER A 41 10.23 -12.28 -7.83
CA SER A 41 9.34 -12.98 -8.77
C SER A 41 9.56 -14.48 -8.78
N THR A 42 10.82 -14.95 -8.77
CA THR A 42 11.14 -16.37 -8.67
C THR A 42 10.67 -16.97 -7.35
N SER A 43 10.88 -16.27 -6.23
CA SER A 43 10.45 -16.73 -4.91
C SER A 43 8.92 -16.86 -4.79
N LEU A 44 8.18 -16.02 -5.51
CA LEU A 44 6.72 -16.07 -5.56
C LEU A 44 6.16 -16.95 -6.68
N ASN A 45 7.04 -17.54 -7.51
CA ASN A 45 6.66 -18.29 -8.71
C ASN A 45 5.75 -17.48 -9.66
N LEU A 46 6.09 -16.21 -9.87
CA LEU A 46 5.34 -15.34 -10.79
C LEU A 46 5.68 -15.70 -12.24
N SER A 47 4.68 -15.58 -13.11
CA SER A 47 4.81 -15.81 -14.55
C SER A 47 5.65 -14.74 -15.27
N SER A 48 5.86 -13.57 -14.65
CA SER A 48 6.63 -12.47 -15.20
C SER A 48 7.69 -11.98 -14.20
N SER A 49 8.91 -11.76 -14.68
CA SER A 49 9.96 -11.04 -13.95
C SER A 49 9.76 -9.52 -13.96
N ARG A 50 8.78 -9.03 -14.74
CA ARG A 50 8.41 -7.62 -14.88
C ARG A 50 6.96 -7.42 -14.42
N PRO A 51 6.69 -7.49 -13.11
CA PRO A 51 5.33 -7.38 -12.58
C PRO A 51 4.65 -6.02 -12.82
N TYR A 52 5.43 -4.99 -13.17
CA TYR A 52 4.92 -3.68 -13.54
C TYR A 52 4.30 -3.62 -14.95
N ASP A 53 4.51 -4.63 -15.81
CA ASP A 53 3.86 -4.70 -17.12
C ASP A 53 2.36 -5.05 -17.00
N ASP A 54 1.96 -5.79 -15.96
CA ASP A 54 0.57 -6.08 -15.60
C ASP A 54 0.39 -6.06 -14.06
N PRO A 55 0.28 -4.86 -13.47
CA PRO A 55 0.13 -4.69 -12.02
C PRO A 55 -1.10 -5.40 -11.45
N ARG A 56 -2.16 -5.53 -12.26
CA ARG A 56 -3.40 -6.22 -11.86
C ARG A 56 -3.18 -7.71 -11.69
N GLN A 57 -2.55 -8.38 -12.66
CA GLN A 57 -2.22 -9.81 -12.52
C GLN A 57 -1.22 -10.03 -11.40
N PHE A 58 -0.25 -9.15 -11.26
CA PHE A 58 0.70 -9.19 -10.16
C PHE A 58 0.01 -9.13 -8.78
N ARG A 59 -0.90 -8.16 -8.57
CA ARG A 59 -1.74 -8.06 -7.36
C ARG A 59 -2.49 -9.36 -7.10
N ILE A 60 -3.15 -9.87 -8.12
CA ILE A 60 -3.93 -11.11 -8.06
C ILE A 60 -3.07 -12.31 -7.62
N GLN A 61 -1.83 -12.41 -8.12
CA GLN A 61 -0.89 -13.47 -7.75
C GLN A 61 -0.43 -13.34 -6.30
N ILE A 62 -0.25 -12.12 -5.79
CA ILE A 62 0.05 -11.87 -4.38
C ILE A 62 -1.13 -12.25 -3.49
N GLU A 63 -2.34 -11.81 -3.80
CA GLU A 63 -3.54 -12.08 -2.99
C GLU A 63 -3.85 -13.59 -2.90
N GLN A 64 -3.40 -14.41 -3.86
CA GLN A 64 -3.48 -15.87 -3.75
C GLN A 64 -2.66 -16.45 -2.60
N TYR A 65 -1.62 -15.76 -2.11
CA TYR A 65 -0.90 -16.19 -0.91
C TYR A 65 -1.75 -16.03 0.34
N TYR A 66 -2.65 -15.05 0.40
CA TYR A 66 -3.54 -14.85 1.54
C TYR A 66 -4.54 -16.02 1.67
N GLN A 67 -4.91 -16.63 0.55
CA GLN A 67 -5.84 -17.76 0.48
C GLN A 67 -5.26 -19.07 1.01
N ARG A 68 -3.93 -19.21 1.06
CA ARG A 68 -3.24 -20.48 1.40
C ARG A 68 -3.00 -20.65 2.90
N GLY A 69 -3.73 -19.88 3.69
CA GLY A 69 -3.58 -19.81 5.13
C GLY A 69 -2.28 -19.14 5.61
N SER A 70 -2.07 -19.17 6.92
CA SER A 70 -1.07 -18.38 7.62
C SER A 70 0.33 -18.83 7.22
N PHE A 71 0.76 -20.03 7.63
CA PHE A 71 2.17 -20.40 7.59
C PHE A 71 2.70 -20.56 6.16
N ASN A 72 1.98 -21.32 5.32
CA ASN A 72 2.39 -21.61 3.95
C ASN A 72 1.98 -20.52 2.94
N GLY A 73 1.08 -19.62 3.32
CA GLY A 73 0.62 -18.51 2.49
C GLY A 73 1.16 -17.18 2.99
N PHE A 74 0.46 -16.60 3.94
CA PHE A 74 0.67 -15.24 4.43
C PHE A 74 2.08 -14.98 5.00
N PHE A 75 2.54 -15.82 5.94
CA PHE A 75 3.88 -15.73 6.53
C PHE A 75 4.97 -15.90 5.46
N ALA A 76 4.81 -16.89 4.58
CA ALA A 76 5.74 -17.15 3.49
C ALA A 76 5.87 -15.92 2.58
N PHE A 77 4.73 -15.32 2.20
CA PHE A 77 4.69 -14.08 1.43
C PHE A 77 5.39 -12.93 2.14
N CYS A 78 5.06 -12.67 3.41
CA CYS A 78 5.67 -11.55 4.15
C CYS A 78 7.17 -11.72 4.37
N ARG A 79 7.67 -12.95 4.49
CA ARG A 79 9.10 -13.25 4.50
C ARG A 79 9.75 -12.90 3.17
N ILE A 80 9.13 -13.27 2.04
CA ILE A 80 9.63 -12.96 0.70
C ILE A 80 9.61 -11.45 0.45
N PHE A 81 8.55 -10.75 0.85
CA PHE A 81 8.45 -9.30 0.77
C PHE A 81 9.54 -8.60 1.59
N ARG A 82 9.80 -9.06 2.82
CA ARG A 82 10.90 -8.53 3.65
C ARG A 82 12.27 -8.79 3.01
N ALA A 83 12.48 -9.95 2.40
CA ALA A 83 13.72 -10.26 1.69
C ALA A 83 13.93 -9.32 0.49
N PHE A 84 12.87 -9.03 -0.28
CA PHE A 84 12.92 -8.04 -1.37
C PHE A 84 13.32 -6.65 -0.88
N LYS A 85 12.68 -6.16 0.19
CA LYS A 85 13.05 -4.87 0.82
C LYS A 85 14.51 -4.86 1.28
N THR A 86 14.97 -5.96 1.86
CA THR A 86 16.34 -6.10 2.36
C THR A 86 17.36 -6.13 1.21
N CYS A 87 17.02 -6.76 0.09
CA CYS A 87 17.85 -6.78 -1.12
C CYS A 87 18.08 -5.37 -1.68
N LEU A 88 17.04 -4.54 -1.72
CA LEU A 88 17.15 -3.15 -2.18
C LEU A 88 17.82 -2.25 -1.14
N GLY A 89 17.63 -2.53 0.16
CA GLY A 89 18.20 -1.72 1.23
C GLY A 89 17.81 -0.25 1.10
N PRO A 90 18.77 0.70 1.14
CA PRO A 90 18.51 2.12 0.96
C PRO A 90 17.85 2.49 -0.38
N GLU A 91 18.09 1.71 -1.45
CA GLU A 91 17.53 1.96 -2.78
C GLU A 91 16.02 1.74 -2.84
N TYR A 92 15.43 1.10 -1.83
CA TYR A 92 14.00 0.78 -1.83
C TYR A 92 13.12 2.02 -2.06
N ILE A 93 13.40 3.13 -1.38
CA ILE A 93 12.59 4.35 -1.47
C ILE A 93 12.77 5.04 -2.84
N ASN A 94 13.98 4.99 -3.40
CA ASN A 94 14.28 5.57 -4.70
C ASN A 94 13.63 4.78 -5.83
N CYS A 95 13.64 3.45 -5.73
CA CYS A 95 13.11 2.55 -6.76
C CYS A 95 11.60 2.31 -6.66
N MET A 96 11.03 2.25 -5.45
CA MET A 96 9.59 2.08 -5.24
C MET A 96 8.87 3.44 -5.25
N ASN A 97 9.06 4.18 -6.34
CA ASN A 97 8.50 5.50 -6.57
C ASN A 97 7.71 5.50 -7.89
N VAL A 98 6.49 6.04 -7.88
CA VAL A 98 5.63 6.15 -9.08
C VAL A 98 6.36 6.89 -10.21
N ALA A 99 7.07 7.96 -9.87
CA ALA A 99 7.77 8.79 -10.86
C ALA A 99 8.88 8.00 -11.59
N HIS A 100 9.55 7.07 -10.90
CA HIS A 100 10.57 6.22 -11.50
C HIS A 100 9.99 5.41 -12.67
N PHE A 101 8.90 4.66 -12.43
CA PHE A 101 8.27 3.80 -13.44
C PHE A 101 7.62 4.59 -14.59
N ALA A 102 7.03 5.75 -14.28
CA ALA A 102 6.38 6.60 -15.27
C ALA A 102 7.39 7.27 -16.20
N VAL A 103 8.50 7.81 -15.67
CA VAL A 103 9.50 8.54 -16.46
C VAL A 103 10.45 7.60 -17.21
N SER A 104 10.75 6.42 -16.66
CA SER A 104 11.61 5.43 -17.33
C SER A 104 10.91 4.71 -18.50
N GLY A 105 9.64 5.03 -18.79
CA GLY A 105 8.83 4.34 -19.81
C GLY A 105 8.56 2.87 -19.50
N LYS A 106 8.71 2.44 -18.24
CA LYS A 106 8.46 1.05 -17.81
C LYS A 106 6.96 0.75 -17.66
N ALA A 107 6.14 1.77 -17.36
CA ALA A 107 4.69 1.65 -17.23
C ALA A 107 3.97 2.95 -17.65
N SER A 108 2.66 2.87 -17.93
CA SER A 108 1.81 4.07 -18.00
C SER A 108 1.74 4.74 -16.62
N LEU A 109 1.33 6.01 -16.55
CA LEU A 109 1.18 6.70 -15.26
C LEU A 109 0.25 5.92 -14.30
N GLN A 110 -0.90 5.44 -14.80
CA GLN A 110 -1.80 4.63 -13.99
C GLN A 110 -1.17 3.28 -13.61
N GLY A 111 -0.48 2.61 -14.54
CA GLY A 111 0.22 1.36 -14.25
C GLY A 111 1.32 1.52 -13.20
N ALA A 112 2.02 2.66 -13.18
CA ALA A 112 3.00 3.00 -12.16
C ALA A 112 2.34 3.18 -10.78
N TYR A 113 1.21 3.90 -10.71
CA TYR A 113 0.42 4.02 -9.48
C TYR A 113 -0.06 2.64 -8.99
N ASP A 114 -0.63 1.83 -9.88
CA ASP A 114 -1.12 0.49 -9.53
C ASP A 114 0.01 -0.39 -8.99
N PHE A 115 1.15 -0.41 -9.69
CA PHE A 115 2.30 -1.21 -9.29
C PHE A 115 2.81 -0.82 -7.90
N VAL A 116 3.06 0.47 -7.66
CA VAL A 116 3.55 0.95 -6.36
C VAL A 116 2.50 0.74 -5.27
N SER A 117 1.21 0.89 -5.59
CA SER A 117 0.10 0.67 -4.66
C SER A 117 0.03 -0.78 -4.17
N VAL A 118 0.33 -1.75 -5.03
CA VAL A 118 0.43 -3.15 -4.61
C VAL A 118 1.47 -3.30 -3.50
N PHE A 119 2.65 -2.67 -3.63
CA PHE A 119 3.68 -2.69 -2.58
C PHE A 119 3.26 -1.93 -1.32
N SER A 120 2.54 -0.81 -1.44
CA SER A 120 1.94 -0.10 -0.31
C SER A 120 0.96 -0.99 0.48
N GLN A 121 0.12 -1.75 -0.21
CA GLN A 121 -0.73 -2.78 0.42
C GLN A 121 0.12 -3.78 1.20
N GLN A 122 1.26 -4.21 0.65
CA GLN A 122 2.14 -5.17 1.34
C GLN A 122 2.82 -4.59 2.57
N HIS A 123 3.15 -3.29 2.56
CA HIS A 123 3.66 -2.61 3.74
C HIS A 123 2.65 -2.63 4.89
N PHE A 124 1.38 -2.42 4.60
CA PHE A 124 0.32 -2.57 5.59
C PHE A 124 0.17 -4.03 5.99
N THR A 125 -0.09 -4.92 5.03
CA THR A 125 -0.36 -6.34 5.26
C THR A 125 0.73 -7.03 6.06
N CYS A 126 2.00 -6.83 5.71
CA CYS A 126 3.15 -7.42 6.39
C CYS A 126 3.71 -6.56 7.53
N GLY A 127 3.06 -5.44 7.83
CA GLY A 127 3.40 -4.51 8.91
C GLY A 127 2.25 -4.42 9.91
N ALA A 128 1.56 -3.28 9.92
CA ALA A 128 0.49 -3.00 10.88
C ALA A 128 -0.70 -3.99 10.82
N GLY A 129 -1.00 -4.54 9.65
CA GLY A 129 -2.07 -5.52 9.45
C GLY A 129 -1.68 -6.96 9.78
N PHE A 130 -0.40 -7.25 10.02
CA PHE A 130 0.12 -8.61 10.10
C PHE A 130 -0.50 -9.42 11.25
N ASP A 131 -0.47 -8.84 12.44
CA ASP A 131 -0.92 -9.47 13.68
C ASP A 131 -2.44 -9.72 13.66
N THR A 132 -3.22 -8.78 13.11
CA THR A 132 -4.66 -8.95 12.90
C THR A 132 -4.94 -10.09 11.92
N TYR A 133 -4.14 -10.21 10.85
CA TYR A 133 -4.30 -11.28 9.88
C TYR A 133 -4.07 -12.65 10.53
N VAL A 134 -2.94 -12.80 11.22
CA VAL A 134 -2.56 -14.08 11.84
C VAL A 134 -3.55 -14.53 12.90
N ARG A 135 -4.08 -13.61 13.71
CA ARG A 135 -5.09 -13.95 14.74
C ARG A 135 -6.44 -14.38 14.17
N ASN A 136 -6.78 -13.95 12.96
CA ASN A 136 -8.06 -14.19 12.31
C ASN A 136 -7.91 -14.94 10.99
N GLU A 137 -6.84 -15.73 10.87
CA GLU A 137 -6.48 -16.32 9.58
C GLU A 137 -7.53 -17.30 9.07
N ASP A 138 -8.22 -18.00 9.97
CA ASP A 138 -9.32 -18.90 9.65
C ASP A 138 -10.37 -18.24 8.74
N CYS A 139 -10.81 -17.06 9.13
CA CYS A 139 -11.85 -16.34 8.42
C CYS A 139 -11.26 -15.50 7.27
N LEU A 140 -10.10 -14.86 7.46
CA LEU A 140 -9.51 -13.96 6.46
C LEU A 140 -9.05 -14.74 5.23
N SER A 141 -8.35 -15.86 5.42
CA SER A 141 -7.90 -16.70 4.31
C SER A 141 -9.09 -17.32 3.55
N SER A 142 -10.11 -17.76 4.29
CA SER A 142 -11.36 -18.28 3.71
C SER A 142 -12.12 -17.20 2.92
N THR A 143 -12.21 -15.98 3.46
CA THR A 143 -12.86 -14.85 2.76
C THR A 143 -12.11 -14.53 1.47
N TRP A 144 -10.77 -14.44 1.53
CA TRP A 144 -9.93 -14.27 0.33
C TRP A 144 -10.15 -15.37 -0.71
N ALA A 145 -10.30 -16.62 -0.28
CA ALA A 145 -10.47 -17.76 -1.18
C ALA A 145 -11.84 -17.77 -1.85
N ASN A 146 -12.90 -17.49 -1.08
CA ASN A 146 -14.28 -17.65 -1.52
C ASN A 146 -14.91 -16.38 -2.14
N HIS A 147 -14.39 -15.20 -1.81
CA HIS A 147 -14.97 -13.90 -2.22
C HIS A 147 -14.10 -13.11 -3.20
N ARG A 148 -13.16 -13.78 -3.88
CA ARG A 148 -12.26 -13.15 -4.86
C ARG A 148 -12.99 -12.40 -5.98
N PHE A 149 -14.15 -12.89 -6.39
CA PHE A 149 -14.97 -12.19 -7.39
C PHE A 149 -15.40 -10.80 -6.88
N HIS A 150 -15.88 -10.72 -5.64
CA HIS A 150 -16.31 -9.47 -5.02
C HIS A 150 -15.15 -8.50 -4.78
N PHE A 151 -13.99 -8.99 -4.32
CA PHE A 151 -12.79 -8.14 -4.23
C PHE A 151 -12.42 -7.54 -5.60
N ASN A 152 -12.50 -8.33 -6.67
CA ASN A 152 -12.27 -7.80 -8.02
C ASN A 152 -13.32 -6.78 -8.45
N GLN A 153 -14.58 -6.91 -8.02
CA GLN A 153 -15.60 -5.88 -8.22
C GLN A 153 -15.28 -4.59 -7.45
N CYS A 154 -14.76 -4.68 -6.23
CA CYS A 154 -14.30 -3.51 -5.48
C CYS A 154 -13.25 -2.71 -6.27
N TYR A 155 -12.24 -3.40 -6.82
CA TYR A 155 -11.25 -2.77 -7.68
C TYR A 155 -11.85 -2.20 -8.97
N GLN A 156 -12.75 -2.93 -9.63
CA GLN A 156 -13.40 -2.43 -10.85
C GLN A 156 -14.20 -1.15 -10.61
N ALA A 157 -14.95 -1.08 -9.51
CA ALA A 157 -15.69 0.12 -9.14
C ALA A 157 -14.75 1.30 -8.87
N TYR A 158 -13.62 1.05 -8.20
CA TYR A 158 -12.56 2.05 -8.02
C TYR A 158 -12.02 2.58 -9.36
N TYR A 159 -11.61 1.68 -10.25
CA TYR A 159 -11.03 2.05 -11.55
C TYR A 159 -12.02 2.81 -12.44
N GLN A 160 -13.28 2.40 -12.48
CA GLN A 160 -14.33 3.10 -13.21
C GLN A 160 -14.52 4.55 -12.75
N LEU A 161 -14.37 4.81 -11.46
CA LEU A 161 -14.54 6.16 -10.90
C LEU A 161 -13.35 7.08 -11.19
N ILE A 162 -12.12 6.55 -11.16
CA ILE A 162 -10.93 7.37 -11.44
C ILE A 162 -10.72 7.59 -12.94
N ASP A 163 -11.21 6.69 -13.81
CA ASP A 163 -11.16 6.83 -15.26
C ASP A 163 -12.20 7.85 -15.80
N GLY A 164 -13.29 8.06 -15.06
CA GLY A 164 -14.43 8.89 -15.45
C GLY A 164 -14.19 10.42 -15.51
N GLN A 165 -12.94 10.89 -15.48
CA GLN A 165 -12.49 12.30 -15.56
C GLN A 165 -13.04 13.29 -14.51
N ASN A 166 -14.01 12.89 -13.69
CA ASN A 166 -14.39 13.62 -12.49
C ASN A 166 -13.44 13.22 -11.36
N GLN A 167 -12.58 14.14 -10.94
CA GLN A 167 -11.52 13.99 -9.92
C GLN A 167 -12.07 13.62 -8.52
N ALA A 168 -12.80 12.52 -8.41
CA ALA A 168 -13.38 12.01 -7.19
C ALA A 168 -12.47 10.96 -6.55
N GLY A 169 -11.15 11.14 -6.62
CA GLY A 169 -10.16 10.16 -6.14
C GLY A 169 -10.39 9.74 -4.67
N CYS A 170 -10.79 10.69 -3.82
CA CYS A 170 -11.16 10.40 -2.43
C CYS A 170 -12.47 9.61 -2.31
N THR A 171 -13.45 9.89 -3.18
CA THR A 171 -14.70 9.11 -3.24
C THR A 171 -14.44 7.69 -3.74
N ALA A 172 -13.62 7.54 -4.78
CA ALA A 172 -13.22 6.24 -5.30
C ALA A 172 -12.50 5.42 -4.23
N GLY A 173 -11.52 6.03 -3.54
CA GLY A 173 -10.81 5.38 -2.45
C GLY A 173 -11.69 5.02 -1.26
N ARG A 174 -12.67 5.88 -0.92
CA ARG A 174 -13.68 5.58 0.09
C ARG A 174 -14.49 4.35 -0.29
N ILE A 175 -15.04 4.31 -1.51
CA ILE A 175 -15.81 3.17 -2.04
C ILE A 175 -14.97 1.89 -2.02
N LEU A 176 -13.70 1.97 -2.41
CA LEU A 176 -12.79 0.83 -2.35
C LEU A 176 -12.64 0.32 -0.91
N SER A 177 -12.32 1.21 0.03
CA SER A 177 -12.13 0.83 1.44
C SER A 177 -13.41 0.27 2.07
N GLU A 178 -14.58 0.86 1.78
CA GLU A 178 -15.89 0.41 2.27
C GLU A 178 -16.28 -0.95 1.68
N CYS A 179 -15.93 -1.20 0.41
CA CYS A 179 -16.18 -2.50 -0.22
C CYS A 179 -15.39 -3.61 0.45
N PHE A 180 -14.09 -3.40 0.69
CA PHE A 180 -13.27 -4.35 1.45
C PHE A 180 -13.75 -4.54 2.88
N GLU A 181 -14.13 -3.44 3.55
CA GLU A 181 -14.72 -3.46 4.88
C GLU A 181 -15.98 -4.35 4.94
N SER A 182 -16.90 -4.20 3.97
CA SER A 182 -18.13 -5.00 3.87
C SER A 182 -17.83 -6.48 3.66
N GLU A 183 -16.96 -6.81 2.70
CA GLU A 183 -16.61 -8.21 2.42
C GLU A 183 -16.04 -8.91 3.65
N PHE A 184 -15.21 -8.25 4.44
CA PHE A 184 -14.70 -8.84 5.67
C PHE A 184 -15.71 -8.81 6.80
N ALA A 185 -16.54 -7.78 6.94
CA ALA A 185 -17.60 -7.75 7.95
C ALA A 185 -18.63 -8.87 7.76
N GLU A 186 -19.00 -9.15 6.51
CA GLU A 186 -20.00 -10.18 6.18
C GLU A 186 -19.45 -11.60 6.36
N ASN A 187 -18.19 -11.82 6.02
CA ASN A 187 -17.61 -13.17 5.94
C ASN A 187 -16.74 -13.57 7.15
N CYS A 188 -16.30 -12.60 7.95
CA CYS A 188 -15.58 -12.83 9.20
C CYS A 188 -16.38 -12.46 10.47
N SER A 189 -17.64 -12.03 10.32
CA SER A 189 -18.48 -11.40 11.35
C SER A 189 -18.12 -9.94 11.63
N SER A 190 -19.13 -9.07 11.58
CA SER A 190 -19.04 -7.65 11.91
C SER A 190 -18.69 -7.38 13.38
N ALA A 191 -18.77 -8.40 14.25
CA ALA A 191 -18.29 -8.33 15.62
C ALA A 191 -16.75 -8.30 15.72
N ARG A 192 -16.04 -8.81 14.70
CA ARG A 192 -14.56 -8.81 14.64
C ARG A 192 -14.06 -7.47 14.09
N THR A 193 -14.13 -6.44 14.94
CA THR A 193 -13.82 -5.04 14.55
C THR A 193 -12.38 -4.84 14.05
N ASP A 194 -11.44 -5.69 14.45
CA ASP A 194 -10.06 -5.72 13.95
C ASP A 194 -10.00 -6.21 12.49
N VAL A 195 -10.76 -7.24 12.14
CA VAL A 195 -10.88 -7.74 10.76
C VAL A 195 -11.53 -6.70 9.83
N VAL A 196 -12.60 -6.05 10.31
CA VAL A 196 -13.27 -4.95 9.59
C VAL A 196 -12.30 -3.79 9.34
N TRP A 197 -11.56 -3.39 10.37
CA TRP A 197 -10.49 -2.39 10.23
C TRP A 197 -9.41 -2.81 9.24
N TRP A 198 -8.99 -4.09 9.29
CA TRP A 198 -7.98 -4.63 8.39
C TRP A 198 -8.41 -4.51 6.93
N GLY A 199 -9.65 -4.85 6.62
CA GLY A 199 -10.24 -4.70 5.29
C GLY A 199 -10.21 -3.26 4.80
N CYS A 200 -10.69 -2.33 5.64
CA CYS A 200 -10.67 -0.91 5.33
C CYS A 200 -9.25 -0.40 5.03
N GLU A 201 -8.27 -0.72 5.89
CA GLU A 201 -6.87 -0.28 5.70
C GLU A 201 -6.25 -0.88 4.44
N TYR A 202 -6.52 -2.16 4.15
CA TYR A 202 -6.06 -2.81 2.92
C TYR A 202 -6.56 -2.07 1.67
N GLY A 203 -7.86 -1.72 1.62
CA GLY A 203 -8.40 -0.92 0.52
C GLY A 203 -7.86 0.52 0.49
N ARG A 204 -7.69 1.14 1.67
CA ARG A 204 -7.20 2.52 1.82
C ARG A 204 -5.77 2.71 1.31
N THR A 205 -4.90 1.71 1.47
CA THR A 205 -3.49 1.82 1.07
C THR A 205 -3.28 2.03 -0.43
N LEU A 206 -4.21 1.53 -1.26
CA LEU A 206 -4.23 1.81 -2.70
C LEU A 206 -4.56 3.28 -2.95
N MET A 207 -5.61 3.80 -2.31
CA MET A 207 -6.02 5.20 -2.45
C MET A 207 -4.90 6.16 -2.06
N ILE A 208 -4.28 6.01 -0.89
CA ILE A 208 -3.28 6.99 -0.40
C ILE A 208 -2.02 7.05 -1.26
N THR A 209 -1.73 5.99 -2.04
CA THR A 209 -0.59 5.99 -2.96
C THR A 209 -0.87 6.88 -4.17
N GLN A 210 -2.12 6.95 -4.62
CA GLN A 210 -2.53 7.76 -5.78
C GLN A 210 -3.07 9.15 -5.39
N PHE A 211 -3.73 9.25 -4.24
CA PHE A 211 -4.38 10.44 -3.73
C PHE A 211 -4.05 10.65 -2.23
N PRO A 212 -2.80 11.01 -1.90
CA PRO A 212 -2.35 11.17 -0.50
C PRO A 212 -3.10 12.28 0.27
N GLN A 213 -3.78 13.19 -0.43
CA GLN A 213 -4.57 14.27 0.16
C GLN A 213 -5.92 13.81 0.76
N CYS A 214 -6.32 12.56 0.56
CA CYS A 214 -7.63 12.06 1.00
C CYS A 214 -7.64 11.64 2.47
N ASP A 215 -8.56 12.21 3.25
CA ASP A 215 -8.68 11.99 4.70
C ASP A 215 -9.67 10.86 5.07
N ARG A 216 -9.42 9.64 4.56
CA ARG A 216 -10.16 8.45 5.04
C ARG A 216 -9.39 7.82 6.18
N THR A 217 -10.01 7.70 7.35
CA THR A 217 -9.48 6.93 8.48
C THR A 217 -10.25 5.63 8.64
N CYS A 218 -9.56 4.51 8.81
CA CYS A 218 -10.18 3.26 9.22
C CYS A 218 -10.12 3.17 10.74
N THR A 219 -11.27 3.08 11.40
CA THR A 219 -11.34 3.02 12.87
C THR A 219 -11.70 1.62 13.33
N THR A 220 -10.94 1.07 14.27
CA THR A 220 -11.43 -0.04 15.08
C THR A 220 -12.44 0.55 16.06
N ARG A 221 -13.67 0.03 16.10
CA ARG A 221 -14.53 0.28 17.26
C ARG A 221 -13.90 -0.51 18.43
N ARG A 222 -12.91 0.08 19.13
CA ARG A 222 -12.21 -0.56 20.25
C ARG A 222 -13.23 -1.06 21.27
N ILE A 223 -13.51 -2.36 21.29
CA ILE A 223 -14.04 -3.03 22.46
C ILE A 223 -12.85 -3.74 23.10
N GLY A 224 -12.27 -3.10 24.12
CA GLY A 224 -11.25 -3.70 24.99
C GLY A 224 -9.83 -3.70 24.42
N GLY A 225 -9.09 -2.63 24.71
CA GLY A 225 -7.63 -2.70 24.74
C GLY A 225 -7.18 -3.28 26.07
N ILE A 226 -6.18 -4.15 26.02
CA ILE A 226 -5.20 -4.28 27.10
C ILE A 226 -4.14 -3.20 26.88
#